data_AF-A0A661RGI1-F1
#
_entry.id   AF-A0A661RGI1-F1
#
_cell.length_a   1.000
_cell.length_b   1.000
_cell.length_c   1.000
_cell.angle_alpha   90.00
_cell.angle_beta   90.00
_cell.angle_gamma   90.00
#
_symmetry.space_group_name_H-M   'P 1'
#
loop_
_entity.id
_entity.type
_entity.pdbx_description
1 polymer ?
#
loop_
_entity_poly.entity_id
_entity_poly.type
_entity_poly.pdbx_seq_one_letter_code
_entity_poly.pdbx_strand_id
1 'polypeptide(L)'
;MIFFCEDCGAKNDLGQADVKNGKAVFRCCSCRYMNSYTVPGAVSETNILVKKIQSYPLLTHPEIIGTFLYHGKKGALTNHMPESLTRADLEVLGTYLSRSYLAGLSHYPDIHRVMIAISDKHITLEMLGPDLFFFVVSKSLPLPAAIEDLLISMGKQDNGNDFS
;
A
#
# COMPACT_ATOMS: atom_id res chain seq x y z
N MET A 1 0.00 19.00 17.42
CA MET A 1 -1.45 18.88 17.14
C MET A 1 -2.20 19.12 18.43
N ILE A 2 -3.34 19.80 18.39
CA ILE A 2 -4.11 20.13 19.59
C ILE A 2 -5.33 19.21 19.65
N PHE A 3 -5.52 18.51 20.77
CA PHE A 3 -6.72 17.73 21.07
C PHE A 3 -7.32 18.19 22.39
N PHE A 4 -8.64 18.27 22.45
CA PHE A 4 -9.35 18.59 23.69
C PHE A 4 -9.68 17.31 24.44
N CYS A 5 -9.81 17.39 25.76
CA CYS A 5 -10.29 16.25 26.54
C CYS A 5 -11.80 16.09 26.36
N GLU A 6 -12.28 14.89 26.06
CA GLU A 6 -13.72 14.60 25.93
C GLU A 6 -14.49 14.82 27.24
N ASP A 7 -13.82 14.62 28.37
CA ASP A 7 -14.41 14.70 29.71
C ASP A 7 -14.36 16.13 30.28
N CYS A 8 -13.16 16.73 30.36
CA CYS A 8 -12.96 18.01 31.05
C CYS A 8 -12.70 19.20 30.12
N GLY A 9 -12.69 19.00 28.80
CA GLY A 9 -12.44 20.08 27.81
C GLY A 9 -11.02 20.66 27.82
N ALA A 10 -10.12 20.16 28.66
CA ALA A 10 -8.76 20.67 28.74
C ALA A 10 -7.99 20.47 27.43
N LYS A 11 -7.19 21.45 27.05
CA LYS A 11 -6.32 21.40 25.88
C LYS A 11 -5.11 20.50 26.13
N ASN A 12 -4.80 19.60 25.20
CA ASN A 12 -3.62 18.73 25.23
C ASN A 12 -2.85 18.89 23.92
N ASP A 13 -1.55 19.19 24.03
CA ASP A 13 -0.65 19.30 22.89
C ASP A 13 0.05 17.95 22.65
N LEU A 14 -0.20 17.35 21.49
CA LEU A 14 0.34 16.05 21.09
C LEU A 14 1.29 16.18 19.90
N GLY A 15 2.36 15.42 19.91
CA GLY A 15 3.28 15.26 18.79
C GLY A 15 2.82 14.16 17.82
N GLN A 16 3.54 14.00 16.69
CA GLN A 16 3.28 12.87 15.79
C GLN A 16 3.54 11.50 16.43
N ALA A 17 4.46 11.42 17.39
CA ALA A 17 4.77 10.17 18.11
C ALA A 17 3.59 9.64 18.94
N ASP A 18 2.63 10.51 19.29
CA ASP A 18 1.43 10.18 20.06
C ASP A 18 0.28 9.66 19.17
N VAL A 19 0.48 9.65 17.85
CA VAL A 19 -0.47 9.11 16.88
C VAL A 19 -0.02 7.73 16.44
N LYS A 20 -0.86 6.72 16.71
CA LYS A 20 -0.62 5.32 16.33
C LYS A 20 -1.81 4.79 15.56
N ASN A 21 -1.53 4.17 14.40
CA ASN A 21 -2.55 3.56 13.53
C ASN A 21 -3.70 4.51 13.17
N GLY A 22 -3.40 5.79 12.92
CA GLY A 22 -4.40 6.81 12.59
C GLY A 22 -5.24 7.30 13.76
N LYS A 23 -4.86 6.96 15.01
CA LYS A 23 -5.51 7.45 16.22
C LYS A 23 -4.53 8.18 17.14
N ALA A 24 -4.97 9.31 17.69
CA ALA A 24 -4.32 9.98 18.81
C ALA A 24 -4.87 9.37 20.10
N VAL A 25 -4.04 8.60 20.82
CA VAL A 25 -4.43 7.98 22.09
C VAL A 25 -3.58 8.58 23.20
N PHE A 26 -4.21 9.30 24.13
CA PHE A 26 -3.50 10.01 25.19
C PHE A 26 -4.30 10.08 26.48
N ARG A 27 -3.59 10.20 27.61
CA ARG A 27 -4.22 10.54 28.89
C ARG A 27 -4.21 12.05 29.07
N CYS A 28 -5.37 12.64 29.37
CA CYS A 28 -5.48 14.06 29.65
C CYS A 28 -4.56 14.48 30.79
N CYS A 29 -3.81 15.56 30.63
CA CYS A 29 -2.92 16.08 31.67
C CYS A 29 -3.68 16.57 32.91
N SER A 30 -4.91 17.06 32.75
CA SER A 30 -5.75 17.62 33.81
C SER A 30 -6.54 16.59 34.60
N CYS A 31 -7.33 15.73 33.92
CA CYS A 31 -8.22 14.76 34.60
C CYS A 31 -7.79 13.30 34.44
N ARG A 32 -6.67 13.02 33.75
CA ARG A 32 -6.16 11.67 33.46
C ARG A 32 -7.08 10.76 32.63
N TYR A 33 -8.22 11.29 32.15
CA TYR A 33 -9.12 10.59 31.24
C TYR A 33 -8.39 10.11 29.98
N MET A 34 -8.65 8.86 29.57
CA MET A 34 -8.05 8.28 28.38
C MET A 34 -8.86 8.68 27.15
N ASN A 35 -8.29 9.53 26.31
CA ASN A 35 -8.89 10.02 25.07
C ASN A 35 -8.41 9.18 23.88
N SER A 36 -9.26 9.01 22.88
CA SER A 36 -8.94 8.29 21.64
C SER A 36 -9.64 8.92 20.42
N TYR A 37 -8.93 9.79 19.70
CA TYR A 37 -9.46 10.44 18.51
C TYR A 37 -8.95 9.80 17.23
N THR A 38 -9.83 9.59 16.25
CA THR A 38 -9.42 9.32 14.88
C THR A 38 -8.85 10.60 14.29
N VAL A 39 -7.65 10.53 13.70
CA VAL A 39 -6.99 11.69 13.09
C VAL A 39 -7.11 11.56 11.56
N PRO A 40 -7.95 12.40 10.91
CA PRO A 40 -8.04 12.43 9.46
C PRO A 40 -6.66 12.70 8.85
N GLY A 41 -6.25 11.89 7.88
CA GLY A 41 -4.92 12.02 7.22
C GLY A 41 -3.74 11.38 7.96
N ALA A 42 -3.92 10.86 9.19
CA ALA A 42 -2.83 10.17 9.90
C ALA A 42 -2.76 8.66 9.63
N VAL A 43 -3.74 8.11 8.92
CA VAL A 43 -3.60 6.77 8.32
C VAL A 43 -2.73 6.95 7.09
N SER A 44 -1.52 6.38 7.08
CA SER A 44 -0.68 6.47 5.88
C SER A 44 -1.45 5.89 4.69
N GLU A 45 -1.40 6.54 3.54
CA GLU A 45 -2.06 6.07 2.30
C GLU A 45 -1.68 4.62 1.99
N THR A 46 -0.42 4.26 2.28
CA THR A 46 0.07 2.87 2.26
C THR A 46 -0.84 1.91 3.05
N ASN A 47 -1.26 2.25 4.26
CA ASN A 47 -2.11 1.38 5.08
C ASN A 47 -3.54 1.25 4.52
N ILE A 48 -4.06 2.28 3.86
CA ILE A 48 -5.36 2.23 3.19
C ILE A 48 -5.27 1.29 1.97
N LEU A 49 -4.24 1.47 1.15
CA LEU A 49 -3.97 0.62 -0.01
C LEU A 49 -3.75 -0.84 0.39
N VAL A 50 -2.93 -1.10 1.41
CA VAL A 50 -2.71 -2.45 1.96
C VAL A 50 -4.03 -3.10 2.35
N LYS A 51 -4.87 -2.40 3.11
CA LYS A 51 -6.18 -2.93 3.54
C LYS A 51 -7.11 -3.20 2.35
N LYS A 52 -7.13 -2.30 1.37
CA LYS A 52 -7.94 -2.46 0.15
C LYS A 52 -7.53 -3.72 -0.61
N ILE A 53 -6.23 -3.92 -0.82
CA ILE A 53 -5.66 -5.13 -1.47
C ILE A 53 -5.99 -6.39 -0.67
N GLN A 54 -5.79 -6.36 0.66
CA GLN A 54 -6.09 -7.50 1.54
C GLN A 54 -7.57 -7.88 1.57
N SER A 55 -8.47 -6.90 1.43
CA SER A 55 -9.92 -7.13 1.40
C SER A 55 -10.41 -7.67 0.06
N TYR A 56 -9.59 -7.59 -0.99
CA TYR A 56 -9.97 -7.99 -2.33
C TYR A 56 -9.73 -9.50 -2.51
N PRO A 57 -10.70 -10.27 -3.06
CA PRO A 57 -10.56 -11.72 -3.23
C PRO A 57 -9.67 -12.06 -4.45
N LEU A 58 -8.42 -11.60 -4.47
CA LEU A 58 -7.51 -11.72 -5.63
C LEU A 58 -7.29 -13.18 -6.07
N LEU A 59 -7.25 -14.11 -5.12
CA LEU A 59 -7.01 -15.54 -5.37
C LEU A 59 -8.25 -16.32 -5.80
N THR A 60 -9.44 -15.70 -5.85
CA THR A 60 -10.63 -16.38 -6.40
C THR A 60 -10.60 -16.45 -7.92
N HIS A 61 -9.66 -15.77 -8.56
CA HIS A 61 -9.45 -15.79 -10.01
C HIS A 61 -8.44 -16.89 -10.39
N PRO A 62 -8.85 -17.95 -11.13
CA PRO A 62 -7.99 -19.09 -11.44
C PRO A 62 -6.80 -18.74 -12.36
N GLU A 63 -6.88 -17.60 -13.04
CA GLU A 63 -5.80 -17.05 -13.87
C GLU A 63 -4.66 -16.46 -13.02
N ILE A 64 -4.94 -16.08 -11.77
CA ILE A 64 -3.97 -15.49 -10.86
C ILE A 64 -3.23 -16.61 -10.12
N ILE A 65 -1.91 -16.65 -10.28
CA ILE A 65 -1.02 -17.58 -9.58
C ILE A 65 -0.72 -17.07 -8.17
N GLY A 66 -0.55 -15.76 -8.04
CA GLY A 66 -0.26 -15.13 -6.76
C GLY A 66 -0.09 -13.63 -6.89
N THR A 67 -0.10 -12.97 -5.74
CA THR A 67 0.14 -11.54 -5.65
C THR A 67 1.00 -11.23 -4.44
N PHE A 68 1.73 -10.13 -4.47
CA PHE A 68 2.36 -9.60 -3.26
C PHE A 68 2.51 -8.08 -3.35
N LEU A 69 2.47 -7.43 -2.20
CA LEU A 69 2.70 -5.99 -2.07
C LEU A 69 4.08 -5.77 -1.47
N TYR A 70 4.89 -4.95 -2.13
CA TYR A 70 6.28 -4.70 -1.75
C TYR A 70 6.50 -3.22 -1.46
N HIS A 71 7.21 -2.93 -0.36
CA HIS A 71 7.61 -1.58 0.01
C HIS A 71 9.13 -1.50 0.09
N GLY A 72 9.75 -0.57 -0.64
CA GLY A 72 11.21 -0.53 -0.83
C GLY A 72 12.07 -0.53 0.45
N LYS A 73 11.53 -0.05 1.57
CA LYS A 73 12.19 -0.08 2.89
C LYS A 73 11.74 -1.17 3.86
N LYS A 74 10.53 -1.71 3.68
CA LYS A 74 9.88 -2.63 4.64
C LYS A 74 9.81 -4.06 4.10
N GLY A 75 10.15 -4.26 2.84
CA GLY A 75 10.04 -5.52 2.14
C GLY A 75 8.59 -5.86 1.77
N ALA A 76 8.31 -7.15 1.62
CA ALA A 76 6.96 -7.66 1.38
C ALA A 76 6.01 -7.37 2.56
N LEU A 77 4.95 -6.61 2.31
CA LEU A 77 3.90 -6.26 3.27
C LEU A 77 2.76 -7.28 3.28
N THR A 78 2.39 -7.80 2.12
CA THR A 78 1.40 -8.86 1.94
C THR A 78 1.92 -9.88 0.94
N ASN A 79 1.58 -11.14 1.15
CA ASN A 79 2.03 -12.23 0.30
C ASN A 79 0.91 -13.26 0.10
N HIS A 80 0.54 -13.45 -1.16
CA HIS A 80 -0.38 -14.46 -1.66
C HIS A 80 0.27 -15.27 -2.79
N MET A 81 1.60 -15.34 -2.82
CA MET A 81 2.35 -16.18 -3.74
C MET A 81 2.34 -17.65 -3.27
N PRO A 82 2.55 -18.61 -4.17
CA PRO A 82 2.71 -20.01 -3.81
C PRO A 82 3.81 -20.21 -2.75
N GLU A 83 3.62 -21.19 -1.85
CA GLU A 83 4.55 -21.49 -0.74
C GLU A 83 5.97 -21.85 -1.20
N SER A 84 6.14 -22.22 -2.48
CA SER A 84 7.46 -22.46 -3.06
C SER A 84 8.34 -21.22 -3.15
N LEU A 85 7.78 -20.01 -3.01
CA LEU A 85 8.53 -18.76 -2.94
C LEU A 85 8.68 -18.31 -1.48
N THR A 86 9.93 -18.28 -1.02
CA THR A 86 10.26 -17.82 0.32
C THR A 86 10.17 -16.30 0.41
N ARG A 87 10.11 -15.78 1.64
CA ARG A 87 10.20 -14.33 1.86
C ARG A 87 11.48 -13.72 1.29
N ALA A 88 12.59 -14.46 1.30
CA ALA A 88 13.85 -14.00 0.72
C ALA A 88 13.73 -13.87 -0.81
N ASP A 89 13.06 -14.81 -1.47
CA ASP A 89 12.82 -14.74 -2.91
C ASP A 89 11.95 -13.53 -3.28
N LEU A 90 10.92 -13.24 -2.49
CA LEU A 90 10.07 -12.06 -2.69
C LEU A 90 10.83 -10.75 -2.45
N GLU A 91 11.77 -10.73 -1.51
CA GLU A 91 12.61 -9.56 -1.26
C GLU A 91 13.53 -9.29 -2.45
N VAL A 92 14.14 -10.34 -3.00
CA VAL A 92 14.97 -10.27 -4.21
C VAL A 92 14.15 -9.78 -5.39
N LEU A 93 13.01 -10.43 -5.68
CA LEU A 93 12.12 -10.04 -6.78
C LEU A 93 11.64 -8.59 -6.62
N GLY A 94 11.15 -8.24 -5.44
CA GLY A 94 10.68 -6.91 -5.11
C GLY A 94 11.75 -5.85 -5.34
N THR A 95 12.97 -6.08 -4.82
CA THR A 95 14.10 -5.15 -4.95
C THR A 95 14.51 -4.93 -6.40
N TYR A 96 14.75 -6.01 -7.15
CA TYR A 96 15.29 -5.87 -8.51
C TYR A 96 14.26 -5.33 -9.50
N LEU A 97 13.01 -5.79 -9.40
CA LEU A 97 11.97 -5.36 -10.33
C LEU A 97 11.51 -3.93 -10.07
N SER A 98 11.36 -3.53 -8.79
CA SER A 98 11.03 -2.13 -8.46
C SER A 98 12.13 -1.16 -8.89
N ARG A 99 13.41 -1.50 -8.66
CA ARG A 99 14.53 -0.68 -9.16
C ARG A 99 14.57 -0.58 -10.67
N SER A 100 14.30 -1.69 -11.37
CA SER A 100 14.27 -1.70 -12.83
C SER A 100 13.14 -0.82 -13.35
N TYR A 101 11.97 -0.85 -12.70
CA TYR A 101 10.85 0.04 -13.01
C TYR A 101 11.21 1.50 -12.77
N LEU A 102 11.76 1.84 -11.61
CA LEU A 102 12.14 3.22 -11.28
C LEU A 102 13.21 3.78 -12.24
N ALA A 103 14.17 2.94 -12.64
CA ALA A 103 15.15 3.30 -13.67
C ALA A 103 14.49 3.53 -15.04
N GLY A 104 13.48 2.72 -15.40
CA GLY A 104 12.67 2.96 -16.59
C GLY A 104 11.90 4.29 -16.50
N LEU A 105 11.23 4.53 -15.38
CA LEU A 105 10.42 5.72 -15.12
C LEU A 105 11.26 7.01 -15.19
N SER A 106 12.53 6.98 -14.78
CA SER A 106 13.40 8.16 -14.89
C SER A 106 13.73 8.56 -16.33
N HIS A 107 13.53 7.65 -17.30
CA HIS A 107 13.71 7.91 -18.72
C HIS A 107 12.38 8.05 -19.47
N TYR A 108 11.33 7.42 -18.98
CA TYR A 108 10.01 7.36 -19.61
C TYR A 108 8.93 7.62 -18.54
N PRO A 109 8.57 8.89 -18.29
CA PRO A 109 7.67 9.27 -17.20
C PRO A 109 6.22 8.81 -17.41
N ASP A 110 5.89 8.35 -18.61
CA ASP A 110 4.58 7.80 -19.01
C ASP A 110 4.47 6.28 -18.78
N ILE A 111 5.52 5.63 -18.24
CA ILE A 111 5.42 4.23 -17.82
C ILE A 111 4.50 4.15 -16.60
N HIS A 112 3.32 3.56 -16.80
CA HIS A 112 2.40 3.25 -15.71
C HIS A 112 2.59 1.83 -15.18
N ARG A 113 2.98 0.90 -16.04
CA ARG A 113 3.02 -0.53 -15.75
C ARG A 113 4.17 -1.20 -16.46
N VAL A 114 4.79 -2.16 -15.80
CA VAL A 114 5.76 -3.07 -16.42
C VAL A 114 5.24 -4.49 -16.33
N MET A 115 5.47 -5.25 -17.39
CA MET A 115 5.10 -6.65 -17.46
C MET A 115 6.31 -7.47 -17.89
N ILE A 116 6.51 -8.59 -17.21
CA ILE A 116 7.60 -9.53 -17.47
C ILE A 116 6.97 -10.87 -17.78
N ALA A 117 7.30 -11.43 -18.95
CA ALA A 117 6.87 -12.77 -19.34
C ALA A 117 8.00 -13.77 -19.10
N ILE A 118 7.69 -14.85 -18.36
CA ILE A 118 8.58 -15.99 -18.13
C ILE A 118 7.81 -17.24 -18.53
N SER A 119 8.15 -17.84 -19.66
CA SER A 119 7.42 -18.94 -20.27
C SER A 119 5.92 -18.59 -20.47
N ASP A 120 5.01 -19.29 -19.80
CA ASP A 120 3.56 -19.10 -19.83
C ASP A 120 3.05 -18.25 -18.66
N LYS A 121 3.93 -17.55 -17.94
CA LYS A 121 3.60 -16.76 -16.74
C LYS A 121 3.96 -15.31 -16.94
N HIS A 122 3.12 -14.44 -16.40
CA HIS A 122 3.26 -13.00 -16.55
C HIS A 122 3.30 -12.38 -15.16
N ILE A 123 4.32 -11.58 -14.91
CA ILE A 123 4.47 -10.77 -13.70
C ILE A 123 4.18 -9.33 -14.10
N THR A 124 3.04 -8.81 -13.63
CA THR A 124 2.66 -7.42 -13.77
C THR A 124 3.06 -6.66 -12.53
N LEU A 125 3.77 -5.55 -12.73
CA LEU A 125 4.19 -4.61 -11.69
C LEU A 125 3.47 -3.28 -11.90
N GLU A 126 2.77 -2.84 -10.86
CA GLU A 126 2.14 -1.51 -10.78
C GLU A 126 2.75 -0.73 -9.60
N MET A 127 3.16 0.52 -9.84
CA MET A 127 3.53 1.43 -8.77
C MET A 127 2.26 2.08 -8.19
N LEU A 128 2.07 1.96 -6.88
CA LEU A 128 0.90 2.49 -6.16
C LEU A 128 1.23 3.71 -5.28
N GLY A 129 2.48 4.16 -5.34
CA GLY A 129 3.02 5.30 -4.61
C GLY A 129 4.56 5.29 -4.66
N PRO A 130 5.25 6.29 -4.09
CA PRO A 130 6.68 6.53 -4.32
C PRO A 130 7.63 5.35 -4.04
N ASP A 131 7.27 4.47 -3.10
CA ASP A 131 8.07 3.30 -2.69
C ASP A 131 7.21 2.03 -2.59
N LEU A 132 5.99 2.03 -3.14
CA LEU A 132 5.01 0.96 -2.98
C LEU A 132 4.65 0.32 -4.31
N PHE A 133 4.85 -0.99 -4.40
CA PHE A 133 4.70 -1.75 -5.64
C PHE A 133 3.81 -2.95 -5.44
N PHE A 134 2.85 -3.15 -6.33
CA PHE A 134 1.99 -4.31 -6.32
C PHE A 134 2.33 -5.22 -7.49
N PHE A 135 2.54 -6.50 -7.16
CA PHE A 135 2.91 -7.54 -8.08
C PHE A 135 1.75 -8.49 -8.27
N VAL A 136 1.39 -8.76 -9.52
CA VAL A 136 0.38 -9.73 -9.90
C VAL A 136 1.01 -10.76 -10.83
N VAL A 137 0.99 -12.03 -10.43
CA VAL A 137 1.49 -13.13 -11.25
C VAL A 137 0.31 -13.91 -11.81
N SER A 138 0.28 -14.09 -13.12
CA SER A 138 -0.85 -14.68 -13.84
C SER A 138 -0.43 -15.66 -14.93
N LYS A 139 -1.33 -16.58 -15.27
CA LYS A 139 -1.17 -17.57 -16.35
C LYS A 139 -1.57 -17.03 -17.73
N SER A 140 -2.35 -15.97 -17.77
CA SER A 140 -2.94 -15.44 -18.99
C SER A 140 -3.02 -13.93 -18.96
N LEU A 141 -2.97 -13.36 -20.16
CA LEU A 141 -3.22 -11.95 -20.39
C LEU A 141 -4.46 -11.77 -21.29
N PRO A 142 -5.19 -10.66 -21.15
CA PRO A 142 -5.02 -9.61 -20.14
C PRO A 142 -5.35 -10.10 -18.72
N LEU A 143 -5.02 -9.30 -17.70
CA LEU A 143 -5.47 -9.61 -16.34
C LEU A 143 -7.02 -9.59 -16.29
N PRO A 144 -7.64 -10.34 -15.35
CA PRO A 144 -9.08 -10.29 -15.18
C PRO A 144 -9.56 -8.85 -14.95
N ALA A 145 -10.70 -8.47 -15.56
CA ALA A 145 -11.21 -7.10 -15.50
C ALA A 145 -11.33 -6.56 -14.07
N ALA A 146 -11.74 -7.42 -13.13
CA ALA A 146 -11.85 -7.09 -11.72
C ALA A 146 -10.50 -6.63 -11.10
N ILE A 147 -9.40 -7.27 -11.51
CA ILE A 147 -8.03 -6.91 -11.09
C ILE A 147 -7.60 -5.61 -11.77
N GLU A 148 -7.89 -5.45 -13.06
CA GLU A 148 -7.59 -4.20 -13.77
C GLU A 148 -8.31 -3.01 -13.16
N ASP A 149 -9.60 -3.14 -12.87
CA ASP A 149 -10.40 -2.11 -12.20
C ASP A 149 -9.83 -1.77 -10.82
N LEU A 150 -9.36 -2.79 -10.08
CA LEU A 150 -8.67 -2.57 -8.80
C LEU A 150 -7.41 -1.74 -9.00
N LEU A 151 -6.52 -2.10 -9.93
CA LEU A 151 -5.29 -1.37 -10.24
C LEU A 151 -5.58 0.09 -10.61
N ILE A 152 -6.53 0.31 -11.54
CA ILE A 152 -6.95 1.65 -11.97
C ILE A 152 -7.49 2.47 -10.80
N SER A 153 -8.29 1.86 -9.92
CA SER A 153 -8.85 2.54 -8.75
C SER A 153 -7.79 2.90 -7.69
N MET A 154 -6.61 2.29 -7.73
CA MET A 154 -5.49 2.62 -6.85
C MET A 154 -4.60 3.70 -7.47
N GLY A 155 -4.32 3.63 -8.78
CA GLY A 155 -3.51 4.65 -9.47
C GLY A 155 -4.15 6.04 -9.55
N LYS A 156 -5.49 6.14 -9.48
CA LYS A 156 -6.20 7.43 -9.53
C LYS A 156 -6.06 8.30 -8.26
N GLN A 157 -5.54 7.76 -7.15
CA GLN A 157 -5.45 8.51 -5.89
C GLN A 157 -4.27 9.50 -5.82
N ASP A 158 -3.24 9.33 -6.67
CA ASP A 158 -2.06 10.22 -6.67
C ASP A 158 -2.26 11.54 -7.45
N ASN A 159 -3.26 11.63 -8.35
CA ASN A 159 -3.48 12.83 -9.18
C ASN A 159 -4.51 13.82 -8.58
N GLY A 160 -4.90 13.65 -7.32
CA GLY A 160 -6.00 14.38 -6.69
C GLY A 160 -5.63 15.58 -5.83
N ASN A 161 -4.33 15.86 -5.60
CA ASN A 161 -3.89 16.91 -4.66
C ASN A 161 -3.25 18.15 -5.30
N ASP A 162 -3.51 18.39 -6.58
CA ASP A 162 -3.28 19.69 -7.22
C ASP A 162 -4.61 20.38 -7.53
N PHE A 163 -5.35 20.82 -6.50
CA PHE A 163 -6.27 21.95 -6.64
C PHE A 163 -6.53 22.63 -5.28
N SER A 164 -6.06 23.88 -5.21
CA SER A 164 -6.48 25.01 -4.34
C SER A 164 -5.78 25.19 -3.00
#